data_AF-A0A6C0IGM1-F1
#
_entry.id   AF-A0A6C0IGM1-F1
#
_cell.length_a   1.000
_cell.length_b   1.000
_cell.length_c   1.000
_cell.angle_alpha   90.00
_cell.angle_beta   90.00
_cell.angle_gamma   90.00
#
_symmetry.space_group_name_H-M   'P 1'
#
loop_
_entity.id
_entity.type
_entity.pdbx_description
1 polymer ?
#
loop_
_entity_poly.entity_id
_entity_poly.type
_entity_poly.pdbx_seq_one_letter_code
_entity_poly.pdbx_strand_id
1 'polypeptide(L)'
;MAEQPPKLQPQHLFEKREKRDKARLRAYNQLLEQIQHRIFTTSQLPGNPSYLVYTVPPFILGLPYIDLQDCIVYIVFQLRQNGFEVRFTYPNLLYISWSSYEKEYFMKKNPIVQAMLPSPKQVGKKAAKQDNTNQIKQVTFQNPYTDTITVTPTRSATDYVPPNSFLDTAQRPLPAPNNTVSGAGNIVADLWKFI
;
A
#
# COMPACT_ATOMS: atom_id res chain seq x y z
N MET A 1 54.02 42.37 -37.43
CA MET A 1 53.13 41.21 -37.21
C MET A 1 51.99 41.28 -38.21
N ALA A 2 51.77 40.26 -39.04
CA ALA A 2 50.59 40.21 -39.91
C ALA A 2 49.35 39.89 -39.05
N GLU A 3 48.39 40.79 -39.00
CA GLU A 3 47.08 40.50 -38.40
C GLU A 3 46.31 39.52 -39.29
N GLN A 4 46.05 38.33 -38.76
CA GLN A 4 45.18 37.36 -39.40
C GLN A 4 43.72 37.73 -39.17
N PRO A 5 42.83 37.58 -40.17
CA PRO A 5 41.42 37.89 -40.00
C PRO A 5 40.75 36.90 -39.02
N PRO A 6 39.81 37.36 -38.18
CA PRO A 6 39.13 36.50 -37.22
C PRO A 6 38.32 35.41 -37.94
N LYS A 7 38.58 34.14 -37.61
CA LYS A 7 37.90 32.97 -38.16
C LYS A 7 36.95 32.35 -37.13
N LEU A 8 35.65 32.33 -37.42
CA LEU A 8 34.67 31.61 -36.62
C LEU A 8 34.67 30.13 -37.01
N GLN A 9 34.88 29.22 -36.05
CA GLN A 9 34.73 27.80 -36.31
C GLN A 9 33.25 27.37 -36.17
N PRO A 10 32.73 26.49 -37.04
CA PRO A 10 31.36 26.01 -36.97
C PRO A 10 30.95 25.39 -35.62
N GLN A 11 31.90 24.83 -34.87
CA GLN A 11 31.65 24.21 -33.57
C GLN A 11 31.17 25.21 -32.50
N HIS A 12 31.63 26.46 -32.55
CA HIS A 12 31.23 27.50 -31.59
C HIS A 12 29.81 28.04 -31.83
N LEU A 13 29.16 27.68 -32.94
CA LEU A 13 27.82 28.15 -33.28
C LEU A 13 26.76 27.69 -32.25
N PHE A 14 26.97 26.53 -31.62
CA PHE A 14 25.99 25.94 -30.70
C PHE A 14 26.34 26.13 -29.21
N GLU A 15 27.50 26.69 -28.88
CA GLU A 15 27.99 26.77 -27.50
C GLU A 15 27.03 27.53 -26.57
N LYS A 16 26.43 28.62 -27.06
CA LYS A 16 25.42 29.39 -26.30
C LYS A 16 24.13 28.60 -26.08
N ARG A 17 23.71 27.81 -27.07
CA ARG A 17 22.50 26.97 -26.98
C ARG A 17 22.74 25.82 -26.00
N GLU A 18 23.87 25.14 -26.13
CA GLU A 18 24.26 24.05 -25.24
C GLU A 18 24.36 24.52 -23.77
N LYS A 19 24.96 25.70 -23.52
CA LYS A 19 25.01 26.29 -22.17
C LYS A 19 23.61 26.50 -21.59
N ARG A 20 22.67 27.00 -22.38
CA ARG A 20 21.27 27.19 -21.96
C ARG A 20 20.58 25.85 -21.68
N ASP A 21 20.75 24.86 -22.55
CA ASP A 21 20.09 23.57 -22.40
C ASP A 21 20.66 22.79 -21.20
N LYS A 22 21.97 22.86 -20.96
CA LYS A 22 22.59 22.36 -19.72
C LYS A 22 22.03 23.04 -18.48
N ALA A 23 21.80 24.36 -18.51
CA ALA A 23 21.23 25.08 -17.38
C ALA A 23 19.76 24.67 -17.11
N ARG A 24 18.97 24.44 -18.16
CA ARG A 24 17.60 23.89 -18.04
C ARG A 24 17.61 22.48 -17.43
N LEU A 25 18.49 21.61 -17.91
CA LEU A 25 18.63 20.25 -17.37
C LEU A 25 19.00 20.26 -15.89
N ARG A 26 19.89 21.17 -15.46
CA ARG A 26 20.21 21.36 -14.03
C ARG A 26 18.99 21.72 -13.20
N ALA A 27 18.15 22.65 -13.70
CA ALA A 27 16.91 23.03 -13.04
C ALA A 27 15.95 21.83 -12.89
N TYR A 28 15.81 21.03 -13.94
CA TYR A 28 14.93 19.85 -13.93
C TYR A 28 15.42 18.79 -12.95
N ASN A 29 16.74 18.54 -12.91
CA ASN A 29 17.34 17.58 -12.00
C ASN A 29 17.24 18.03 -10.53
N GLN A 30 17.44 19.31 -10.26
CA GLN A 30 17.27 19.85 -8.90
C GLN A 30 15.84 19.66 -8.40
N LEU A 31 14.84 19.89 -9.25
CA LEU A 31 13.45 19.70 -8.89
C LEU A 31 13.10 18.22 -8.69
N LEU A 32 13.65 17.35 -9.54
CA LEU A 32 13.51 15.90 -9.41
C LEU A 32 14.10 15.40 -8.08
N GLU A 33 15.28 15.88 -7.70
CA GLU A 33 15.94 15.54 -6.43
C GLU A 33 15.09 15.97 -5.23
N GLN A 34 14.51 17.19 -5.26
CA GLN A 34 13.59 17.65 -4.23
C GLN A 34 12.37 16.74 -4.09
N ILE A 35 11.76 16.34 -5.21
CA ILE A 35 10.61 15.43 -5.21
C ILE A 35 11.00 14.07 -4.63
N GLN A 36 12.12 13.50 -5.07
CA GLN A 36 12.61 12.21 -4.57
C GLN A 36 12.91 12.25 -3.08
N HIS A 37 13.54 13.32 -2.60
CA HIS A 37 13.78 13.52 -1.17
C HIS A 37 12.47 13.60 -0.38
N ARG A 38 11.48 14.35 -0.88
CA ARG A 38 10.16 14.43 -0.24
C ARG A 38 9.47 13.06 -0.21
N ILE A 39 9.51 12.29 -1.30
CA ILE A 39 8.99 10.92 -1.35
C ILE A 39 9.66 10.07 -0.25
N PHE A 40 10.99 10.11 -0.17
CA PHE A 40 11.74 9.36 0.83
C PHE A 40 11.32 9.74 2.25
N THR A 41 11.32 11.03 2.57
CA THR A 41 10.93 11.52 3.91
C THR A 41 9.48 11.14 4.25
N THR A 42 8.53 11.32 3.33
CA THR A 42 7.13 10.94 3.53
C THR A 42 6.97 9.43 3.75
N SER A 43 7.74 8.60 3.03
CA SER A 43 7.68 7.14 3.17
C SER A 43 8.21 6.63 4.52
N GLN A 44 9.12 7.36 5.16
CA GLN A 44 9.68 6.99 6.46
C GLN A 44 8.78 7.38 7.64
N LEU A 45 7.88 8.35 7.43
CA LEU A 45 7.00 8.80 8.51
C LEU A 45 5.90 7.76 8.78
N PRO A 46 5.74 7.27 10.03
CA PRO A 46 4.69 6.33 10.36
C PRO A 46 3.31 6.98 10.21
N GLY A 47 2.35 6.23 9.67
CA GLY A 47 0.97 6.69 9.49
C GLY A 47 0.74 7.66 8.34
N ASN A 48 1.79 8.01 7.57
CA ASN A 48 1.60 8.77 6.34
C ASN A 48 1.11 7.86 5.22
N PRO A 49 0.29 8.39 4.29
CA PRO A 49 -0.14 7.62 3.15
C PRO A 49 1.02 7.40 2.17
N SER A 50 1.00 6.28 1.44
CA SER A 50 1.99 5.94 0.41
C SER A 50 1.81 6.70 -0.91
N TYR A 51 1.43 7.97 -0.82
CA TYR A 51 1.35 8.91 -1.93
C TYR A 51 1.83 10.30 -1.52
N LEU A 52 2.24 11.09 -2.51
CA LEU A 52 2.65 12.47 -2.38
C LEU A 52 1.90 13.32 -3.40
N VAL A 53 1.36 14.44 -2.93
CA VAL A 53 0.87 15.53 -3.79
C VAL A 53 1.93 16.63 -3.80
N TYR A 54 2.48 16.89 -4.98
CA TYR A 54 3.55 17.86 -5.19
C TYR A 54 3.11 18.94 -6.16
N THR A 55 3.16 20.21 -5.74
CA THR A 55 2.94 21.35 -6.60
C THR A 55 4.27 21.80 -7.20
N VAL A 56 4.37 21.77 -8.52
CA VAL A 56 5.59 22.16 -9.24
C VAL A 56 5.77 23.68 -9.21
N PRO A 57 6.87 24.21 -8.66
CA PRO A 57 7.14 25.64 -8.66
C PRO A 57 7.26 26.19 -10.09
N PRO A 58 6.75 27.41 -10.37
CA PRO A 58 6.84 28.01 -11.69
C PRO A 58 8.26 28.46 -12.08
N PHE A 59 9.14 28.70 -11.10
CA PHE A 59 10.54 29.07 -11.32
C PHE A 59 11.40 28.62 -10.13
N ILE A 60 12.72 28.53 -10.36
CA ILE A 60 13.71 28.20 -9.33
C ILE A 60 14.72 29.35 -9.26
N LEU A 61 14.97 29.87 -8.06
CA LEU A 61 15.91 30.97 -7.86
C LEU A 61 17.34 30.55 -8.23
N GLY A 62 18.06 31.42 -8.93
CA GLY A 62 19.43 31.16 -9.38
C GLY A 62 19.55 30.32 -10.65
N LEU A 63 18.44 29.93 -11.26
CA LEU A 63 18.40 29.20 -12.54
C LEU A 63 17.69 30.04 -13.62
N PRO A 64 17.99 29.79 -14.91
CA PRO A 64 17.30 30.48 -15.99
C PRO A 64 15.82 30.12 -16.02
N TYR A 65 15.03 30.95 -16.72
CA TYR A 65 13.63 30.66 -17.00
C TYR A 65 13.46 29.27 -17.65
N ILE A 66 12.55 28.49 -17.08
CA ILE A 66 12.21 27.13 -17.52
C ILE A 66 10.77 27.08 -18.03
N ASP A 67 10.56 26.27 -19.07
CA ASP A 67 9.23 25.97 -19.57
C ASP A 67 8.59 24.91 -18.66
N LEU A 68 7.56 25.32 -17.91
CA LEU A 68 6.93 24.48 -16.88
C LEU A 68 6.38 23.17 -17.45
N GLN A 69 5.81 23.20 -18.66
CA GLN A 69 5.25 22.03 -19.33
C GLN A 69 6.35 20.98 -19.60
N ASP A 70 7.46 21.40 -20.20
CA ASP A 70 8.60 20.52 -20.48
C ASP A 70 9.22 19.96 -19.20
N CYS A 71 9.31 20.79 -18.15
CA CYS A 71 9.79 20.37 -16.84
C CYS A 71 8.91 19.26 -16.25
N ILE A 72 7.59 19.45 -16.28
CA ILE A 72 6.61 18.45 -15.80
C ILE A 72 6.74 17.15 -16.60
N VAL A 73 6.81 17.22 -17.93
CA VAL A 73 6.97 16.05 -18.79
C VAL A 73 8.25 15.28 -18.44
N TYR A 74 9.36 15.98 -18.24
CA TYR A 74 10.62 15.36 -17.83
C TYR A 74 10.51 14.65 -16.47
N ILE A 75 9.93 15.31 -15.47
CA ILE A 75 9.76 14.73 -14.12
C ILE A 75 8.86 13.49 -14.17
N VAL A 76 7.72 13.59 -14.87
CA VAL A 76 6.79 12.46 -15.02
C VAL A 76 7.47 11.28 -15.71
N PHE A 77 8.24 11.54 -16.77
CA PHE A 77 9.00 10.51 -17.45
C PHE A 77 10.00 9.81 -16.51
N GLN A 78 10.83 10.58 -15.80
CA GLN A 78 11.83 10.02 -14.88
C GLN A 78 11.20 9.22 -13.72
N LEU A 79 10.14 9.74 -13.11
CA LEU A 79 9.46 9.04 -12.01
C LEU A 79 8.80 7.73 -12.49
N ARG A 80 8.26 7.69 -13.71
CA ARG A 80 7.71 6.47 -14.30
C ARG A 80 8.77 5.44 -14.63
N GLN A 81 9.95 5.86 -15.11
CA GLN A 81 11.09 4.95 -15.32
C GLN A 81 11.54 4.29 -14.01
N ASN A 82 11.43 5.00 -12.89
CA ASN A 82 11.69 4.44 -11.56
C ASN A 82 10.55 3.55 -11.02
N GLY A 83 9.45 3.40 -11.77
CA GLY A 83 8.32 2.55 -11.41
C GLY A 83 7.26 3.20 -10.52
N PHE A 84 7.33 4.50 -10.27
CA PHE A 84 6.29 5.22 -9.53
C PHE A 84 5.03 5.44 -10.39
N GLU A 85 3.86 5.36 -9.76
CA GLU A 85 2.61 5.75 -10.41
C GLU A 85 2.45 7.27 -10.35
N VAL A 86 2.43 7.94 -11.51
CA VAL A 86 2.37 9.41 -11.58
C VAL A 86 1.20 9.89 -12.43
N ARG A 87 0.37 10.76 -11.84
CA ARG A 87 -0.78 11.41 -12.46
C ARG A 87 -0.61 12.93 -12.42
N PHE A 88 -0.71 13.57 -13.58
CA PHE A 88 -0.65 15.02 -13.71
C PHE A 88 -2.05 15.63 -13.68
N THR A 89 -2.20 16.73 -12.93
CA THR A 89 -3.42 17.55 -12.90
C THR A 89 -3.06 19.00 -13.18
N TYR A 90 -3.76 19.63 -14.12
CA TYR A 90 -3.54 21.03 -14.49
C TYR A 90 -3.81 21.96 -13.29
N PRO A 91 -3.02 23.04 -13.08
CA PRO A 91 -1.93 23.53 -13.95
C PRO A 91 -0.54 22.93 -13.69
N ASN A 92 -0.21 22.55 -12.46
CA ASN A 92 1.15 22.19 -12.05
C ASN A 92 1.18 21.15 -10.90
N LEU A 93 0.11 20.39 -10.74
CA LEU A 93 -0.04 19.45 -9.64
C LEU A 93 0.35 18.04 -10.09
N LEU A 94 1.23 17.40 -9.33
CA LEU A 94 1.65 16.02 -9.53
C LEU A 94 1.18 15.17 -8.36
N TYR A 95 0.42 14.13 -8.68
CA TYR A 95 0.12 13.04 -7.78
C TYR A 95 1.09 11.89 -8.05
N ILE A 96 1.81 11.47 -7.03
CA ILE A 96 2.83 10.42 -7.10
C ILE A 96 2.48 9.36 -6.05
N SER A 97 2.33 8.10 -6.46
CA SER A 97 1.96 6.98 -5.59
C SER A 97 3.00 5.86 -5.68
N TRP A 98 3.34 5.26 -4.54
CA TRP A 98 4.15 4.05 -4.42
C TRP A 98 3.43 2.96 -3.61
N SER A 99 2.10 3.08 -3.45
CA SER A 99 1.26 2.14 -2.72
C SER A 99 1.36 0.69 -3.24
N SER A 100 1.64 0.50 -4.53
CA SER A 100 1.89 -0.82 -5.11
C SER A 100 3.10 -1.52 -4.47
N TYR A 101 4.19 -0.80 -4.25
CA TYR A 101 5.39 -1.35 -3.60
C TYR A 101 5.16 -1.66 -2.12
N GLU A 102 4.36 -0.85 -1.44
CA GLU A 102 3.99 -1.10 -0.04
C GLU A 102 3.17 -2.39 0.10
N LYS A 103 2.18 -2.59 -0.78
CA LYS A 103 1.38 -3.84 -0.82
C LYS A 103 2.28 -5.05 -1.07
N GLU A 104 3.22 -4.96 -2.01
CA GLU A 104 4.18 -6.03 -2.27
C GLU A 104 5.07 -6.33 -1.07
N TYR A 105 5.54 -5.28 -0.37
CA TYR A 105 6.30 -5.44 0.86
C TYR A 105 5.47 -6.13 1.95
N PHE A 106 4.24 -5.69 2.17
CA PHE A 106 3.35 -6.24 3.18
C PHE A 106 3.04 -7.73 2.91
N MET A 107 2.85 -8.11 1.65
CA MET A 107 2.55 -9.50 1.27
C MET A 107 3.78 -10.41 1.31
N LYS A 108 4.94 -9.94 0.83
CA LYS A 108 6.12 -10.80 0.61
C LYS A 108 7.13 -10.75 1.75
N LYS A 109 7.26 -9.62 2.45
CA LYS A 109 8.38 -9.35 3.37
C LYS A 109 7.98 -9.16 4.82
N ASN A 110 6.72 -8.83 5.10
CA ASN A 110 6.28 -8.62 6.48
C ASN A 110 6.25 -9.96 7.25
N PRO A 111 7.06 -10.13 8.31
CA PRO A 111 7.14 -11.38 9.07
C PRO A 111 5.82 -11.73 9.76
N ILE A 112 5.04 -10.73 10.17
CA ILE A 112 3.75 -10.94 10.84
C ILE A 112 2.77 -11.58 9.86
N VAL A 113 2.69 -11.06 8.64
CA VAL A 113 1.83 -11.59 7.59
C VAL A 113 2.27 -13.00 7.21
N GLN A 114 3.57 -13.23 7.02
CA GLN A 114 4.10 -14.56 6.72
C GLN A 114 3.76 -15.60 7.80
N ALA A 115 3.79 -15.23 9.08
CA ALA A 115 3.40 -16.12 10.17
C ALA A 115 1.89 -16.41 10.20
N MET A 116 1.05 -15.52 9.66
CA MET A 116 -0.40 -15.68 9.59
C MET A 116 -0.86 -16.47 8.35
N LEU A 117 -0.07 -16.54 7.27
CA LEU A 117 -0.44 -17.34 6.10
C LEU A 117 -0.36 -18.83 6.44
N PRO A 118 -1.40 -19.63 6.15
CA PRO A 118 -1.33 -21.07 6.31
C PRO A 118 -0.24 -21.59 5.36
N SER A 119 0.75 -22.30 5.91
CA SER A 119 1.80 -22.92 5.12
C SER A 119 1.13 -23.73 4.00
N PRO A 120 1.58 -23.62 2.73
CA PRO A 120 1.02 -24.43 1.67
C PRO A 120 1.20 -25.89 2.09
N LYS A 121 0.09 -26.55 2.44
CA LYS A 121 0.06 -27.97 2.76
C LYS A 121 0.79 -28.65 1.60
N GLN A 122 1.93 -29.26 1.91
CA GLN A 122 2.73 -30.02 0.96
C GLN A 122 1.77 -30.98 0.25
N VAL A 123 1.35 -30.65 -0.97
CA VAL A 123 0.59 -31.58 -1.80
C VAL A 123 1.58 -32.69 -2.08
N GLY A 124 1.47 -33.75 -1.28
CA GLY A 124 2.43 -34.82 -1.26
C GLY A 124 2.63 -35.33 -2.68
N LYS A 125 3.89 -35.33 -3.13
CA LYS A 125 4.32 -36.18 -4.22
C LYS A 125 4.08 -37.62 -3.77
N LYS A 126 2.87 -38.15 -3.99
CA LYS A 126 2.60 -39.58 -3.84
C LYS A 126 3.27 -40.26 -5.02
N ALA A 127 4.45 -40.81 -4.77
CA ALA A 127 5.04 -41.83 -5.63
C ALA A 127 4.04 -42.98 -5.75
N ALA A 128 3.75 -43.37 -6.99
CA ALA A 128 2.91 -44.51 -7.31
C ALA A 128 3.61 -45.79 -6.83
N LYS A 129 2.99 -46.52 -5.90
CA LYS A 129 3.24 -47.94 -5.70
C LYS A 129 1.89 -48.66 -5.63
N GLN A 130 1.61 -49.37 -6.70
CA GLN A 130 0.56 -50.35 -6.84
C GLN A 130 0.89 -51.52 -5.91
N ASP A 131 -0.03 -51.89 -5.02
CA ASP A 131 -0.29 -53.30 -4.71
C ASP A 131 -1.59 -53.48 -3.91
N ASN A 132 -2.29 -54.52 -4.34
CA ASN A 132 -3.59 -55.01 -3.93
C ASN A 132 -3.52 -55.64 -2.53
N THR A 133 -4.54 -55.43 -1.68
CA THR A 133 -5.30 -56.46 -0.93
C THR A 133 -6.19 -55.79 0.13
N ASN A 134 -7.47 -56.18 0.14
CA ASN A 134 -8.51 -55.84 1.12
C ASN A 134 -8.09 -56.09 2.57
N GLN A 135 -8.18 -55.09 3.46
CA GLN A 135 -8.83 -55.19 4.80
C GLN A 135 -9.23 -53.79 5.29
N ILE A 136 -10.52 -53.61 5.58
CA ILE A 136 -11.06 -52.39 6.21
C ILE A 136 -10.82 -52.52 7.73
N LYS A 137 -9.93 -51.69 8.28
CA LYS A 137 -9.91 -51.37 9.72
C LYS A 137 -10.01 -49.85 9.87
N GLN A 138 -11.18 -49.39 10.31
CA GLN A 138 -11.43 -48.01 10.65
C GLN A 138 -10.79 -47.70 12.01
N VAL A 139 -9.82 -46.79 12.03
CA VAL A 139 -9.33 -46.14 13.25
C VAL A 139 -9.97 -44.76 13.31
N THR A 140 -10.88 -44.59 14.27
CA THR A 140 -11.59 -43.34 14.55
C THR A 140 -10.70 -42.44 15.41
N PHE A 141 -10.30 -41.28 14.88
CA PHE A 141 -9.80 -40.18 15.68
C PHE A 141 -10.95 -39.19 15.90
N GLN A 142 -11.32 -38.97 17.17
CA GLN A 142 -12.32 -37.98 17.57
C GLN A 142 -11.73 -36.57 17.48
N ASN A 143 -12.28 -35.77 16.56
CA ASN A 143 -12.11 -34.32 16.50
C ASN A 143 -13.32 -33.69 17.23
N PRO A 144 -13.16 -32.76 18.19
CA PRO A 144 -14.28 -32.19 18.94
C PRO A 144 -15.09 -31.13 18.16
N TYR A 145 -14.90 -31.02 16.84
CA TYR A 145 -15.75 -30.23 15.96
C TYR A 145 -16.15 -31.11 14.77
N THR A 146 -17.44 -31.42 14.69
CA THR A 146 -18.02 -32.30 13.67
C THR A 146 -18.29 -31.52 12.38
N ASP A 147 -17.42 -31.69 11.39
CA ASP A 147 -17.71 -31.33 9.99
C ASP A 147 -18.09 -32.60 9.21
N THR A 148 -19.39 -32.88 9.10
CA THR A 148 -19.92 -33.57 7.93
C THR A 148 -20.51 -32.50 7.02
N ILE A 149 -19.77 -32.12 5.97
CA ILE A 149 -20.38 -31.41 4.85
C ILE A 149 -21.20 -32.44 4.07
N THR A 150 -22.42 -32.68 4.58
CA THR A 150 -23.53 -33.09 3.73
C THR A 150 -23.99 -31.83 3.05
N VAL A 151 -23.84 -31.74 1.72
CA VAL A 151 -24.33 -30.60 0.94
C VAL A 151 -25.85 -30.56 1.10
N THR A 152 -26.32 -29.72 2.01
CA THR A 152 -27.74 -29.42 2.18
C THR A 152 -28.05 -28.18 1.33
N PRO A 153 -29.20 -28.15 0.65
CA PRO A 153 -29.58 -27.02 -0.21
C PRO A 153 -29.63 -25.73 0.62
N THR A 154 -29.31 -24.61 -0.04
CA THR A 154 -29.31 -23.25 0.53
C THR A 154 -30.60 -23.00 1.30
N ARG A 155 -30.54 -22.95 2.63
CA ARG A 155 -31.72 -22.73 3.48
C ARG A 155 -32.15 -21.27 3.38
N SER A 156 -33.44 -21.02 3.12
CA SER A 156 -34.02 -19.68 3.21
C SER A 156 -33.95 -19.19 4.66
N ALA A 157 -33.79 -17.88 4.86
CA ALA A 157 -33.75 -17.27 6.19
C ALA A 157 -35.01 -17.55 7.02
N THR A 158 -36.14 -17.85 6.36
CA THR A 158 -37.40 -18.24 7.01
C THR A 158 -37.36 -19.62 7.69
N ASP A 159 -36.43 -20.50 7.32
CA ASP A 159 -36.41 -21.90 7.78
C ASP A 159 -35.32 -22.17 8.85
N TYR A 160 -34.72 -21.11 9.39
CA TYR A 160 -33.71 -21.24 10.43
C TYR A 160 -34.36 -21.38 11.81
N VAL A 161 -34.08 -22.49 12.49
CA VAL A 161 -34.40 -22.70 13.90
C VAL A 161 -33.08 -22.74 14.68
N PRO A 162 -32.82 -21.80 15.60
CA PRO A 162 -31.57 -21.78 16.36
C PRO A 162 -31.48 -22.99 17.29
N PRO A 163 -30.26 -23.46 17.58
CA PRO A 163 -30.04 -24.51 18.58
C PRO A 163 -30.44 -24.03 19.98
N ASN A 164 -30.95 -24.94 20.81
CA ASN A 164 -31.52 -24.63 22.14
C ASN A 164 -30.56 -23.87 23.07
N SER A 165 -29.24 -24.05 22.91
CA SER A 165 -28.20 -23.32 23.65
C SER A 165 -28.21 -21.81 23.39
N PHE A 166 -28.86 -21.35 22.33
CA PHE A 166 -29.02 -19.92 22.02
C PHE A 166 -30.12 -19.26 22.86
N LEU A 167 -31.15 -19.99 23.27
CA LEU A 167 -32.27 -19.43 24.05
C LEU A 167 -31.86 -19.13 25.51
N ASP A 168 -30.96 -19.93 26.08
CA ASP A 168 -30.46 -19.74 27.45
C ASP A 168 -29.64 -18.46 27.62
N THR A 169 -28.94 -18.04 26.56
CA THR A 169 -28.10 -16.83 26.59
C THR A 169 -28.83 -15.58 26.14
N ALA A 170 -29.97 -15.72 25.44
CA ALA A 170 -30.80 -14.61 24.98
C ALA A 170 -31.77 -14.07 26.06
N GLN A 171 -31.65 -14.50 27.31
CA GLN A 171 -32.36 -13.84 28.42
C GLN A 171 -31.74 -12.47 28.69
N ARG A 172 -32.50 -11.42 28.38
CA ARG A 172 -32.17 -10.03 28.73
C ARG A 172 -31.87 -9.97 30.24
N PRO A 173 -30.68 -9.53 30.67
CA PRO A 173 -30.41 -9.39 32.10
C PRO A 173 -31.43 -8.42 32.69
N LEU A 174 -32.11 -8.86 33.75
CA LEU A 174 -33.01 -8.02 34.53
C LEU A 174 -32.22 -6.83 35.07
N PRO A 175 -32.76 -5.60 35.07
CA PRO A 175 -32.10 -4.47 35.71
C PRO A 175 -31.88 -4.81 37.19
N ALA A 176 -30.62 -4.73 37.64
CA ALA A 176 -30.27 -4.98 39.02
C ALA A 176 -31.01 -3.97 39.94
N PRO A 177 -31.52 -4.40 41.11
CA PRO A 177 -32.11 -3.48 42.07
C PRO A 177 -31.04 -2.50 42.56
N ASN A 178 -31.38 -1.20 42.57
CA ASN A 178 -30.55 -0.10 43.04
C ASN A 178 -29.98 -0.42 44.43
N ASN A 179 -28.69 -0.74 44.49
CA ASN A 179 -27.94 -0.75 45.73
C ASN A 179 -26.97 0.43 45.71
N THR A 180 -27.33 1.45 46.49
CA THR A 180 -26.52 2.62 46.80
C THR A 180 -25.33 2.20 47.63
N VAL A 181 -24.14 2.07 47.03
CA VAL A 181 -22.88 2.13 47.79
C VAL A 181 -21.82 2.87 46.99
N SER A 182 -21.43 4.03 47.52
CA SER A 182 -20.27 4.84 47.16
C SER A 182 -18.98 4.03 47.12
N GLY A 183 -18.13 4.30 46.13
CA GLY A 183 -16.69 4.09 46.26
C GLY A 183 -16.03 3.48 45.03
N ALA A 184 -15.24 4.33 44.34
CA ALA A 184 -14.16 3.97 43.42
C ALA A 184 -14.52 3.22 42.12
N GLY A 185 -14.77 4.00 41.05
CA GLY A 185 -13.99 3.87 39.81
C GLY A 185 -14.12 2.58 38.99
N ASN A 186 -15.32 2.26 38.51
CA ASN A 186 -15.46 1.35 37.36
C ASN A 186 -15.33 2.15 36.05
N ILE A 187 -14.09 2.39 35.63
CA ILE A 187 -13.70 3.07 34.37
C ILE A 187 -14.38 2.51 33.09
N VAL A 188 -14.84 1.26 33.12
CA VAL A 188 -15.52 0.61 31.99
C VAL A 188 -16.97 1.11 31.83
N ALA A 189 -17.62 1.57 32.91
CA ALA A 189 -19.02 1.99 32.87
C ALA A 189 -19.22 3.41 32.28
N ASP A 190 -18.16 4.25 32.26
CA ASP A 190 -18.25 5.63 31.76
C ASP A 190 -18.07 5.75 30.22
N LEU A 191 -17.70 4.67 29.54
CA LEU A 191 -17.51 4.64 28.08
C LEU A 191 -18.80 4.71 27.26
N TRP A 192 -19.98 4.53 27.88
CA TRP A 192 -21.28 4.50 27.20
C TRP A 192 -22.14 5.74 27.46
N LYS A 193 -21.60 6.77 28.12
CA LYS A 193 -22.31 8.02 28.42
C LYS A 193 -22.12 9.14 27.39
N PHE A 194 -21.49 8.85 26.26
CA PHE A 194 -21.36 9.78 25.13
C PHE A 194 -21.93 9.16 23.85
N ILE A 195 -23.26 9.07 23.80
CA ILE A 195 -24.13 9.18 22.61
C ILE A 195 -25.47 9.74 23.08
#